data_AF-A0A0C2D2I9-F1
#
_entry.id   AF-A0A0C2D2I9-F1
#
_cell.length_a   1.000
_cell.length_b   1.000
_cell.length_c   1.000
_cell.angle_alpha   90.00
_cell.angle_beta   90.00
_cell.angle_gamma   90.00
#
_symmetry.space_group_name_H-M   'P 1'
#
loop_
_entity.id
_entity.type
_entity.pdbx_description
1 polymer ?
#
loop_
_entity_poly.entity_id
_entity_poly.type
_entity_poly.pdbx_seq_one_letter_code
_entity_poly.pdbx_strand_id
1 'polypeptide(L)'
;MNIFQYLLWLFLPIIIVFVLPIFLVLFIYGCVIFLHIYGLRHQIREAYNTSYWNGARVAITSFWDAVGYVWHGYELHGIENVPDDGSALFIYYHGCLPLDVYYLIAKLVLHKNRSLHCVGDKFIFKIPGWSAICKVFSITAGTVEECTNQLKEGNLLCIAPGGVREALFSDPNVYDMLWGKRLGFARVVINARTVRRQIKKEVRSLIRQHQRLPGSILRGIAQRFRSGKPKQRDVLPEQIVSLTVKMVPFWML
;
A
#
# COMPACT_ATOMS: atom_id res chain seq x y z
N MET A 1 30.95 -8.21 -43.34
CA MET A 1 30.11 -7.83 -42.19
C MET A 1 30.33 -8.87 -41.10
N ASN A 2 30.69 -8.48 -39.87
CA ASN A 2 30.93 -9.46 -38.80
C ASN A 2 29.59 -10.04 -38.29
N ILE A 3 29.66 -11.19 -37.60
CA ILE A 3 28.45 -11.89 -37.13
C ILE A 3 27.61 -11.01 -36.19
N PHE A 4 28.28 -10.13 -35.43
CA PHE A 4 27.64 -9.16 -34.55
C PHE A 4 26.81 -8.12 -35.31
N GLN A 5 27.33 -7.55 -36.41
CA GLN A 5 26.57 -6.64 -37.27
C GLN A 5 25.36 -7.33 -37.88
N TYR A 6 25.50 -8.59 -38.32
CA TYR A 6 24.37 -9.34 -38.88
C TYR A 6 23.26 -9.54 -37.85
N LEU A 7 23.62 -9.96 -36.62
CA LEU A 7 22.66 -10.08 -35.52
C LEU A 7 22.03 -8.72 -35.19
N LEU A 8 22.81 -7.64 -35.15
CA LEU A 8 22.30 -6.30 -34.89
C LEU A 8 21.29 -5.87 -35.94
N TRP A 9 21.57 -6.03 -37.23
CA TRP A 9 20.62 -5.71 -38.31
C TRP A 9 19.37 -6.59 -38.30
N LEU A 10 19.48 -7.86 -37.90
CA LEU A 10 18.34 -8.77 -37.76
C LEU A 10 17.41 -8.35 -36.62
N PHE A 11 17.96 -7.97 -35.46
CA PHE A 11 17.18 -7.60 -34.28
C PHE A 11 16.82 -6.11 -34.20
N LEU A 12 17.53 -5.22 -34.91
CA LEU A 12 17.24 -3.78 -34.95
C LEU A 12 15.77 -3.44 -35.24
N PRO A 13 15.09 -4.03 -36.25
CA PRO A 13 13.68 -3.73 -36.48
C PRO A 13 12.79 -4.22 -35.32
N ILE A 14 13.12 -5.34 -34.67
CA ILE A 14 12.40 -5.83 -33.49
C ILE A 14 12.59 -4.86 -32.31
N ILE A 15 13.82 -4.37 -32.10
CA ILE A 15 14.12 -3.38 -31.06
C ILE A 15 13.36 -2.08 -31.32
N ILE A 16 13.35 -1.59 -32.56
CA ILE A 16 12.64 -0.35 -32.92
C ILE A 16 11.13 -0.50 -32.79
N VAL A 17 10.55 -1.64 -33.17
CA VAL A 17 9.09 -1.83 -33.14
C VAL A 17 8.57 -2.13 -31.73
N PHE A 18 9.33 -2.84 -30.90
CA PHE A 18 8.85 -3.29 -29.59
C PHE A 18 9.51 -2.55 -28.42
N VAL A 19 10.83 -2.40 -28.42
CA VAL A 19 11.57 -1.83 -27.27
C VAL A 19 11.46 -0.32 -27.23
N LEU A 20 11.61 0.36 -28.37
CA LEU A 20 11.58 1.82 -28.42
C LEU A 20 10.22 2.41 -27.97
N PRO A 21 9.05 1.88 -28.40
CA PRO A 21 7.77 2.39 -27.91
C PRO A 21 7.57 2.13 -26.42
N ILE A 22 7.98 0.97 -25.90
CA ILE A 22 7.92 0.68 -24.46
C ILE A 22 8.77 1.69 -23.69
N PHE A 23 9.99 1.96 -24.15
CA PHE A 23 10.87 2.95 -23.53
C PHE A 23 10.27 4.36 -23.57
N LEU A 24 9.71 4.77 -24.71
CA LEU A 24 9.08 6.09 -24.86
C LEU A 24 7.86 6.25 -23.94
N VAL A 25 7.03 5.20 -23.81
CA VAL A 25 5.91 5.18 -22.87
C VAL A 25 6.43 5.28 -21.42
N LEU A 26 7.43 4.49 -21.03
CA LEU A 26 8.06 4.56 -19.70
C LEU A 26 8.63 5.96 -19.41
N PHE A 27 9.24 6.61 -20.41
CA PHE A 27 9.78 7.95 -20.28
C PHE A 27 8.67 8.99 -20.06
N ILE A 28 7.58 8.93 -20.83
CA ILE A 28 6.42 9.82 -20.66
C ILE A 28 5.82 9.66 -19.26
N TYR A 29 5.60 8.42 -18.79
CA TYR A 29 5.13 8.19 -17.42
C TYR A 29 6.13 8.65 -16.37
N GLY A 30 7.43 8.51 -16.64
CA GLY A 30 8.52 9.09 -15.86
C GLY A 30 8.37 10.61 -15.67
N CYS A 31 8.07 11.34 -16.75
CA CYS A 31 7.78 12.77 -16.68
C CYS A 31 6.54 13.08 -15.84
N VAL A 32 5.46 12.30 -15.96
CA VAL A 32 4.23 12.50 -15.18
C VAL A 32 4.50 12.32 -13.68
N ILE A 33 5.26 11.28 -13.29
CA ILE A 33 5.67 11.06 -11.91
C ILE A 33 6.51 12.21 -11.39
N PHE A 34 7.47 12.68 -12.19
CA PHE A 34 8.31 13.82 -11.82
C PHE A 34 7.46 15.06 -11.55
N LEU A 35 6.47 15.35 -12.39
CA LEU A 35 5.55 16.46 -12.20
C LEU A 35 4.69 16.29 -10.93
N HIS A 36 4.22 15.08 -10.63
CA HIS A 36 3.49 14.79 -9.39
C HIS A 36 4.35 15.02 -8.15
N ILE A 37 5.58 14.49 -8.13
CA ILE A 37 6.54 14.68 -7.04
C ILE A 37 6.90 16.17 -6.89
N TYR A 38 7.06 16.91 -8.01
CA TYR A 38 7.31 18.34 -7.98
C TYR A 38 6.14 19.15 -7.40
N GLY A 39 4.90 18.64 -7.52
CA GLY A 39 3.74 19.17 -6.79
C GLY A 39 3.94 19.16 -5.28
N LEU A 40 4.63 18.14 -4.75
CA LEU A 40 4.92 17.95 -3.32
C LEU A 40 6.22 18.64 -2.86
N ARG A 41 6.85 19.45 -3.72
CA ARG A 41 8.16 20.10 -3.45
C ARG A 41 8.23 20.88 -2.13
N HIS A 42 7.12 21.50 -1.71
CA HIS A 42 7.10 22.27 -0.47
C HIS A 42 7.22 21.37 0.75
N GLN A 43 6.46 20.27 0.79
CA GLN A 43 6.54 19.26 1.85
C GLN A 43 7.91 18.60 1.89
N ILE A 44 8.48 18.28 0.73
CA ILE A 44 9.83 17.70 0.62
C ILE A 44 10.88 18.67 1.17
N ARG A 45 10.81 19.96 0.79
CA ARG A 45 11.73 21.00 1.25
C ARG A 45 11.66 21.21 2.76
N GLU A 46 10.45 21.23 3.32
CA GLU A 46 10.23 21.33 4.76
C GLU A 46 10.81 20.09 5.48
N ALA A 47 10.57 18.89 4.96
CA ALA A 47 11.09 17.65 5.53
C ALA A 47 12.62 17.62 5.57
N TYR A 48 13.30 18.11 4.52
CA TYR A 48 14.76 18.21 4.51
C TYR A 48 15.33 19.13 5.58
N ASN A 49 14.59 20.18 5.97
CA ASN A 49 15.03 21.10 7.02
C ASN A 49 14.87 20.51 8.43
N THR A 50 14.07 19.44 8.59
CA THR A 50 13.83 18.81 9.90
C THR A 50 14.84 17.71 10.23
N SER A 51 15.00 16.72 9.35
CA SER A 51 15.86 15.57 9.58
C SER A 51 16.16 14.83 8.27
N TYR A 52 17.38 14.30 8.14
CA TYR A 52 17.77 13.44 7.02
C TYR A 52 16.77 12.28 6.81
N TRP A 53 16.40 11.57 7.88
CA TRP A 53 15.48 10.43 7.81
C TRP A 53 14.06 10.84 7.43
N ASN A 54 13.64 12.05 7.85
CA ASN A 54 12.32 12.57 7.51
C ASN A 54 12.26 13.03 6.04
N GLY A 55 13.28 13.76 5.58
CA GLY A 55 13.42 14.12 4.16
C GLY A 55 13.44 12.87 3.26
N ALA A 56 14.20 11.84 3.63
CA ALA A 56 14.21 10.56 2.91
C ALA A 56 12.83 9.91 2.88
N ARG A 57 12.11 9.87 4.02
CA ARG A 57 10.76 9.31 4.10
C ARG A 57 9.77 10.04 3.20
N VAL A 58 9.75 11.38 3.26
CA VAL A 58 8.83 12.20 2.45
C VAL A 58 9.15 12.10 0.97
N ALA A 59 10.43 12.05 0.59
CA ALA A 59 10.83 11.86 -0.81
C ALA A 59 10.40 10.48 -1.35
N ILE A 60 10.66 9.39 -0.60
CA ILE A 60 10.28 8.03 -1.01
C ILE A 60 8.76 7.90 -1.09
N THR A 61 8.02 8.42 -0.11
CA THR A 61 6.55 8.37 -0.10
C THR A 61 5.94 9.21 -1.20
N SER A 62 6.50 10.39 -1.53
CA SER A 62 6.08 11.19 -2.69
C SER A 62 6.19 10.41 -4.00
N PHE A 63 7.27 9.64 -4.18
CA PHE A 63 7.45 8.77 -5.33
C PHE A 63 6.40 7.65 -5.38
N TRP A 64 6.20 6.93 -4.28
CA TRP A 64 5.20 5.85 -4.24
C TRP A 64 3.77 6.36 -4.39
N ASP A 65 3.44 7.55 -3.87
CA ASP A 65 2.15 8.19 -4.08
C ASP A 65 1.90 8.50 -5.57
N ALA A 66 2.91 9.05 -6.24
CA ALA A 66 2.87 9.30 -7.69
C ALA A 66 2.66 8.00 -8.47
N VAL A 67 3.42 6.95 -8.14
CA VAL A 67 3.31 5.63 -8.78
C VAL A 67 1.91 5.06 -8.58
N GLY A 68 1.39 5.12 -7.35
CA GLY A 68 0.05 4.62 -7.02
C GLY A 68 -1.03 5.38 -7.78
N TYR A 69 -0.94 6.70 -7.84
CA TYR A 69 -1.90 7.55 -8.54
C TYR A 69 -1.86 7.34 -10.06
N VAL A 70 -0.66 7.38 -10.66
CA VAL A 70 -0.50 7.37 -12.12
C VAL A 70 -0.69 5.99 -12.71
N TRP A 71 -0.03 4.96 -12.16
CA TRP A 71 -0.11 3.62 -12.72
C TRP A 71 -1.27 2.81 -12.19
N HIS A 72 -1.57 2.87 -10.90
CA HIS A 72 -2.56 1.98 -10.29
C HIS A 72 -3.92 2.65 -10.06
N GLY A 73 -4.03 3.95 -10.34
CA GLY A 73 -5.22 4.75 -10.01
C GLY A 73 -5.65 4.56 -8.56
N TYR A 74 -4.67 4.47 -7.66
CA TYR A 74 -4.89 4.12 -6.26
C TYR A 74 -5.68 5.22 -5.56
N GLU A 75 -6.84 4.86 -5.02
CA GLU A 75 -7.68 5.74 -4.22
C GLU A 75 -7.79 5.20 -2.80
N LEU A 76 -7.52 6.08 -1.83
CA LEU A 76 -7.73 5.83 -0.42
C LEU A 76 -8.94 6.62 0.07
N HIS A 77 -9.98 5.90 0.48
CA HIS A 77 -11.19 6.48 1.06
C HIS A 77 -11.18 6.27 2.58
N GLY A 78 -11.60 7.28 3.35
CA GLY A 78 -11.70 7.19 4.80
C GLY A 78 -10.44 7.62 5.57
N ILE A 79 -9.47 8.29 4.93
CA ILE A 79 -8.24 8.75 5.60
C ILE A 79 -8.53 9.72 6.75
N GLU A 80 -9.62 10.46 6.67
CA GLU A 80 -10.15 11.34 7.71
C GLU A 80 -10.44 10.60 9.03
N ASN A 81 -10.75 9.31 8.95
CA ASN A 81 -11.02 8.48 10.12
C ASN A 81 -9.74 8.02 10.84
N VAL A 82 -8.57 8.19 10.21
CA VAL A 82 -7.30 7.88 10.85
C VAL A 82 -6.99 8.97 11.87
N PRO A 83 -6.73 8.60 13.13
CA PRO A 83 -6.49 9.59 14.17
C PRO A 83 -5.21 10.38 13.89
N ASP A 84 -5.30 11.71 14.04
CA ASP A 84 -4.15 12.61 13.92
C ASP A 84 -3.17 12.42 15.09
N ASP A 85 -3.68 12.05 16.27
CA ASP A 85 -2.92 11.68 17.45
C ASP A 85 -3.49 10.42 18.12
N GLY A 86 -2.64 9.62 18.76
CA GLY A 86 -3.01 8.35 19.38
C GLY A 86 -2.94 7.15 18.43
N SER A 87 -3.18 5.95 18.96
CA SER A 87 -2.92 4.71 18.23
C SER A 87 -4.09 4.20 17.40
N ALA A 88 -3.76 3.55 16.29
CA ALA A 88 -4.69 2.74 15.51
C ALA A 88 -4.00 1.47 15.00
N LEU A 89 -4.77 0.40 14.91
CA LEU A 89 -4.31 -0.88 14.36
C LEU A 89 -5.03 -1.17 13.04
N PHE A 90 -4.26 -1.29 11.98
CA PHE A 90 -4.72 -1.68 10.65
C PHE A 90 -4.54 -3.18 10.47
N ILE A 91 -5.64 -3.90 10.29
CA ILE A 91 -5.63 -5.30 9.89
C ILE A 91 -5.95 -5.35 8.40
N TYR A 92 -5.05 -5.93 7.63
CA TYR A 92 -5.16 -5.96 6.17
C TYR A 92 -4.71 -7.31 5.61
N TYR A 93 -4.97 -7.54 4.32
CA TYR A 93 -4.58 -8.75 3.60
C TYR A 93 -3.13 -8.69 3.12
N HIS A 94 -2.39 -9.79 3.15
CA HIS A 94 -1.08 -9.82 2.51
C HIS A 94 -1.17 -10.22 1.03
N GLY A 95 -0.93 -9.29 0.11
CA GLY A 95 -0.71 -9.61 -1.31
C GLY A 95 0.71 -10.17 -1.57
N CYS A 96 0.94 -10.85 -2.70
CA CYS A 96 2.28 -11.33 -3.08
C CYS A 96 3.30 -10.18 -3.11
N LEU A 97 2.89 -9.04 -3.67
CA LEU A 97 3.54 -7.74 -3.51
C LEU A 97 2.53 -6.81 -2.81
N PRO A 98 2.75 -6.39 -1.55
CA PRO A 98 1.78 -5.57 -0.82
C PRO A 98 1.85 -4.10 -1.23
N LEU A 99 1.72 -3.80 -2.53
CA LEU A 99 1.78 -2.45 -3.09
C LEU A 99 0.76 -1.50 -2.43
N ASP A 100 -0.43 -2.02 -2.12
CA ASP A 100 -1.48 -1.29 -1.41
C ASP A 100 -1.02 -0.66 -0.09
N VAL A 101 -0.16 -1.38 0.64
CA VAL A 101 0.38 -0.90 1.92
C VAL A 101 1.42 0.19 1.68
N TYR A 102 2.23 0.08 0.62
CA TYR A 102 3.18 1.14 0.28
C TYR A 102 2.47 2.45 -0.07
N TYR A 103 1.37 2.36 -0.82
CA TYR A 103 0.52 3.52 -1.12
C TYR A 103 -0.20 4.05 0.12
N LEU A 104 -0.69 3.18 1.00
CA LEU A 104 -1.27 3.59 2.28
C LEU A 104 -0.26 4.34 3.16
N ILE A 105 0.95 3.79 3.32
CA ILE A 105 2.06 4.43 4.05
C ILE A 105 2.33 5.81 3.44
N ALA A 106 2.40 5.89 2.11
CA ALA A 106 2.65 7.14 1.42
C ALA A 106 1.57 8.19 1.70
N LYS A 107 0.30 7.82 1.58
CA LYS A 107 -0.82 8.72 1.89
C LYS A 107 -0.82 9.18 3.34
N LEU A 108 -0.52 8.30 4.30
CA LEU A 108 -0.47 8.66 5.73
C LEU A 108 0.69 9.60 6.05
N VAL A 109 1.86 9.39 5.45
CA VAL A 109 3.00 10.29 5.65
C VAL A 109 2.73 11.67 5.03
N LEU A 110 2.20 11.73 3.80
CA LEU A 110 2.03 12.99 3.08
C LEU A 110 0.81 13.81 3.53
N HIS A 111 -0.28 13.16 3.95
CA HIS A 111 -1.53 13.85 4.30
C HIS A 111 -1.80 13.92 5.81
N LYS A 112 -1.29 12.97 6.59
CA LYS A 112 -1.46 12.93 8.05
C LYS A 112 -0.18 13.22 8.82
N ASN A 113 0.98 13.27 8.14
CA ASN A 113 2.29 13.37 8.78
C ASN A 113 2.53 12.27 9.83
N ARG A 114 1.99 11.06 9.58
CA ARG A 114 2.03 9.92 10.50
C ARG A 114 2.71 8.74 9.82
N SER A 115 3.67 8.13 10.52
CA SER A 115 4.33 6.90 10.06
C SER A 115 3.49 5.68 10.43
N LEU A 116 3.24 4.79 9.46
CA LEU A 116 2.59 3.51 9.70
C LEU A 116 3.65 2.45 9.95
N HIS A 117 3.70 1.91 11.17
CA HIS A 117 4.65 0.89 11.56
C HIS A 117 4.19 -0.46 11.04
N CYS A 118 5.10 -1.22 10.43
CA CYS A 118 4.76 -2.48 9.77
C CYS A 118 5.37 -3.68 10.48
N VAL A 119 4.60 -4.76 10.58
CA VAL A 119 5.13 -6.06 10.99
C VAL A 119 5.53 -6.85 9.75
N GLY A 120 6.83 -7.06 9.58
CA GLY A 120 7.42 -7.81 8.47
C GLY A 120 7.88 -9.21 8.89
N ASP A 121 7.98 -10.12 7.94
CA ASP A 121 8.57 -11.44 8.19
C ASP A 121 10.08 -11.30 8.48
N LYS A 122 10.62 -12.22 9.30
CA LYS A 122 12.04 -12.22 9.70
C LYS A 122 13.01 -12.29 8.53
N PHE A 123 12.60 -12.84 7.38
CA PHE A 123 13.48 -12.93 6.20
C PHE A 123 13.86 -11.54 5.66
N ILE A 124 12.98 -10.53 5.78
CA ILE A 124 13.20 -9.16 5.28
C ILE A 124 14.47 -8.56 5.91
N PHE A 125 14.71 -8.85 7.19
CA PHE A 125 15.87 -8.36 7.94
C PHE A 125 17.19 -9.06 7.58
N LYS A 126 17.14 -10.15 6.80
CA LYS A 126 18.32 -10.86 6.31
C LYS A 126 18.79 -10.38 4.94
N ILE A 127 18.00 -9.55 4.26
CA ILE A 127 18.33 -9.04 2.92
C ILE A 127 19.35 -7.90 3.06
N PRO A 128 20.55 -8.01 2.45
CA PRO A 128 21.55 -6.94 2.49
C PRO A 128 21.01 -5.63 1.93
N GLY A 129 21.25 -4.52 2.63
CA GLY A 129 20.83 -3.17 2.23
C GLY A 129 19.41 -2.76 2.62
N TRP A 130 18.55 -3.70 3.05
CA TRP A 130 17.16 -3.39 3.40
C TRP A 130 16.97 -2.80 4.81
N SER A 131 18.01 -2.84 5.64
CA SER A 131 17.97 -2.26 7.00
C SER A 131 17.62 -0.78 7.01
N ALA A 132 18.06 -0.01 6.01
CA ALA A 132 17.74 1.41 5.88
C ALA A 132 16.23 1.62 5.61
N ILE A 133 15.64 0.83 4.72
CA ILE A 133 14.20 0.88 4.41
C ILE A 133 13.38 0.49 5.64
N CYS A 134 13.77 -0.60 6.32
CA CYS A 134 13.11 -1.02 7.55
C CYS A 134 13.16 0.08 8.62
N LYS A 135 14.27 0.81 8.73
CA LYS A 135 14.40 1.93 9.67
C LYS A 135 13.55 3.14 9.28
N VAL A 136 13.51 3.51 7.99
CA VAL A 136 12.72 4.64 7.49
C VAL A 136 11.22 4.45 7.76
N PHE A 137 10.73 3.23 7.57
CA PHE A 137 9.31 2.87 7.68
C PHE A 137 8.95 2.10 8.95
N SER A 138 9.82 2.09 9.96
CA SER A 138 9.58 1.44 11.25
C SER A 138 9.10 -0.02 11.12
N ILE A 139 9.72 -0.79 10.23
CA ILE A 139 9.39 -2.20 9.99
C ILE A 139 10.06 -3.05 11.07
N THR A 140 9.27 -3.84 11.79
CA THR A 140 9.75 -4.73 12.86
C THR A 140 9.35 -6.18 12.61
N ALA A 141 10.07 -7.13 13.21
CA ALA A 141 9.67 -8.54 13.18
C ALA A 141 8.41 -8.80 14.03
N GLY A 142 8.07 -7.86 14.91
CA GLY A 142 6.78 -7.72 15.58
C GLY A 142 6.43 -8.86 16.53
N THR A 143 7.04 -8.88 17.72
CA THR A 143 6.49 -9.69 18.82
C THR A 143 5.16 -9.10 19.32
N VAL A 144 4.35 -9.89 20.03
CA VAL A 144 3.08 -9.39 20.60
C VAL A 144 3.33 -8.23 21.54
N GLU A 145 4.40 -8.28 22.33
CA GLU A 145 4.78 -7.23 23.29
C GLU A 145 5.23 -5.96 22.58
N GLU A 146 6.12 -6.06 21.60
CA GLU A 146 6.56 -4.93 20.78
C GLU A 146 5.36 -4.25 20.11
N CYS A 147 4.51 -5.02 19.43
CA CYS A 147 3.30 -4.50 18.78
C CYS A 147 2.36 -3.82 19.78
N THR A 148 2.20 -4.40 20.97
CA THR A 148 1.38 -3.81 22.04
C THR A 148 1.97 -2.50 22.54
N ASN A 149 3.30 -2.42 22.70
CA ASN A 149 3.98 -1.22 23.15
C ASN A 149 3.90 -0.10 22.11
N GLN A 150 4.07 -0.42 20.82
CA GLN A 150 3.86 0.53 19.73
C GLN A 150 2.46 1.17 19.77
N LEU A 151 1.43 0.37 20.02
CA LEU A 151 0.06 0.88 20.17
C LEU A 151 -0.14 1.67 21.48
N LYS A 152 0.56 1.35 22.56
CA LYS A 152 0.51 2.13 23.82
C LYS A 152 1.21 3.48 23.69
N GLU A 153 2.26 3.55 22.89
CA GLU A 153 3.01 4.77 22.56
C GLU A 153 2.25 5.69 21.60
N GLY A 154 1.06 5.28 21.13
CA GLY A 154 0.24 6.10 20.25
C GLY A 154 0.63 6.00 18.77
N ASN A 155 1.41 4.99 18.37
CA ASN A 155 1.79 4.78 16.97
C ASN A 155 0.68 4.10 16.16
N LEU A 156 0.69 4.32 14.85
CA LEU A 156 -0.11 3.57 13.89
C LEU A 156 0.62 2.25 13.58
N LEU A 157 -0.07 1.12 13.66
CA LEU A 157 0.50 -0.21 13.40
C LEU A 157 -0.33 -0.94 12.33
N CYS A 158 0.31 -1.58 11.36
CA CYS A 158 -0.37 -2.50 10.45
C CYS A 158 0.15 -3.94 10.60
N ILE A 159 -0.79 -4.88 10.63
CA ILE A 159 -0.51 -6.32 10.71
C ILE A 159 -1.31 -7.04 9.63
N ALA A 160 -0.63 -7.88 8.85
CA ALA A 160 -1.26 -8.85 7.98
C ALA A 160 -1.31 -10.22 8.69
N PRO A 161 -2.48 -10.66 9.18
CA PRO A 161 -2.57 -11.87 10.02
C PRO A 161 -2.09 -13.16 9.32
N GLY A 162 -2.36 -13.29 8.02
CA GLY A 162 -1.93 -14.42 7.22
C GLY A 162 -0.48 -14.35 6.75
N GLY A 163 0.10 -13.15 6.69
CA GLY A 163 1.49 -12.90 6.31
C GLY A 163 1.89 -13.57 4.99
N VAL A 164 3.13 -14.07 4.90
CA VAL A 164 3.64 -14.72 3.69
C VAL A 164 2.81 -15.92 3.24
N ARG A 165 2.18 -16.66 4.16
CA ARG A 165 1.32 -17.80 3.79
C ARG A 165 0.10 -17.31 3.01
N GLU A 166 -0.55 -16.27 3.49
CA GLU A 166 -1.64 -15.63 2.77
C GLU A 166 -1.14 -15.06 1.43
N ALA A 167 0.02 -14.43 1.40
CA ALA A 167 0.62 -13.90 0.18
C ALA A 167 0.80 -14.94 -0.93
N LEU A 168 1.08 -16.20 -0.57
CA LEU A 168 1.37 -17.29 -1.50
C LEU A 168 0.15 -18.14 -1.87
N PHE A 169 -0.84 -18.25 -0.98
CA PHE A 169 -1.92 -19.23 -1.10
C PHE A 169 -3.32 -18.63 -1.14
N SER A 170 -3.46 -17.30 -1.11
CA SER A 170 -4.77 -16.65 -1.25
C SER A 170 -5.33 -16.84 -2.65
N ASP A 171 -6.61 -17.19 -2.76
CA ASP A 171 -7.34 -17.17 -4.03
C ASP A 171 -7.84 -15.75 -4.31
N PRO A 172 -7.43 -15.11 -5.44
CA PRO A 172 -7.90 -13.78 -5.80
C PRO A 172 -9.41 -13.68 -6.06
N ASN A 173 -10.07 -14.79 -6.41
CA ASN A 173 -11.48 -14.79 -6.84
C ASN A 173 -12.48 -14.94 -5.69
N VAL A 174 -12.05 -15.53 -4.57
CA VAL A 174 -12.93 -15.88 -3.44
C VAL A 174 -12.44 -15.28 -2.11
N TYR A 175 -11.26 -14.64 -2.11
CA TYR A 175 -10.51 -14.17 -0.94
C TYR A 175 -11.17 -14.34 0.44
N ASP A 176 -10.73 -15.41 1.11
CA ASP A 176 -10.90 -15.60 2.54
C ASP A 176 -9.59 -15.26 3.25
N MET A 177 -9.64 -14.50 4.35
CA MET A 177 -8.43 -14.14 5.09
C MET A 177 -7.76 -15.38 5.71
N LEU A 178 -6.51 -15.66 5.32
CA LEU A 178 -5.82 -16.92 5.64
C LEU A 178 -4.85 -16.82 6.82
N TRP A 179 -5.35 -16.54 8.04
CA TRP A 179 -4.51 -16.48 9.25
C TRP A 179 -4.25 -17.84 9.93
N GLY A 180 -5.05 -18.87 9.63
CA GLY A 180 -4.89 -20.22 10.18
C GLY A 180 -4.90 -20.25 11.72
N LYS A 181 -3.83 -20.77 12.33
CA LYS A 181 -3.65 -20.83 13.80
C LYS A 181 -2.93 -19.61 14.40
N ARG A 182 -2.64 -18.57 13.60
CA ARG A 182 -1.88 -17.39 14.04
C ARG A 182 -2.78 -16.40 14.77
N LEU A 183 -2.72 -16.42 16.10
CA LEU A 183 -3.54 -15.58 16.99
C LEU A 183 -2.77 -14.39 17.60
N GLY A 184 -1.56 -14.11 17.10
CA GLY A 184 -0.71 -13.03 17.63
C GLY A 184 -1.37 -11.66 17.55
N PHE A 185 -1.93 -11.31 16.38
CA PHE A 185 -2.65 -10.04 16.19
C PHE A 185 -3.84 -9.90 17.15
N ALA A 186 -4.60 -10.97 17.40
CA ALA A 186 -5.71 -10.97 18.34
C ALA A 186 -5.24 -10.72 19.78
N ARG A 187 -4.09 -11.28 20.18
CA ARG A 187 -3.47 -11.00 21.48
C ARG A 187 -3.03 -9.54 21.58
N VAL A 188 -2.45 -8.96 20.52
CA VAL A 188 -2.11 -7.53 20.46
C VAL A 188 -3.36 -6.67 20.69
N VAL A 189 -4.47 -6.97 20.00
CA VAL A 189 -5.76 -6.28 20.20
C VAL A 189 -6.26 -6.38 21.63
N ILE A 190 -6.19 -7.57 22.25
CA ILE A 190 -6.68 -7.78 23.61
C ILE A 190 -5.84 -6.99 24.62
N ASN A 191 -4.52 -6.98 24.42
CA ASN A 191 -3.55 -6.33 25.32
C ASN A 191 -3.55 -4.80 25.15
N ALA A 192 -3.78 -4.30 23.94
CA ALA A 192 -3.94 -2.89 23.64
C ALA A 192 -5.35 -2.41 24.06
N ARG A 193 -5.54 -2.13 25.35
CA ARG A 193 -6.83 -1.69 25.94
C ARG A 193 -7.45 -0.47 25.22
N THR A 194 -6.62 0.44 24.71
CA THR A 194 -7.01 1.64 23.95
C THR A 194 -7.70 1.27 22.64
N VAL A 195 -7.08 0.39 21.86
CA VAL A 195 -7.57 -0.09 20.56
C VAL A 195 -8.74 -1.07 20.71
N ARG A 196 -8.78 -1.83 21.81
CA ARG A 196 -9.85 -2.80 22.13
C ARG A 196 -11.26 -2.18 22.14
N ARG A 197 -11.40 -0.90 22.52
CA ARG A 197 -12.70 -0.20 22.50
C ARG A 197 -13.17 0.11 21.07
N GLN A 198 -12.26 0.46 20.18
CA GLN A 198 -12.56 0.75 18.77
C GLN A 198 -12.80 -0.54 17.96
N ILE A 199 -12.02 -1.60 18.20
CA ILE A 199 -12.08 -2.84 17.40
C ILE A 199 -13.32 -3.72 17.66
N LYS A 200 -13.87 -3.72 18.87
CA LYS A 200 -14.93 -4.68 19.28
C LYS A 200 -16.24 -4.51 18.49
N LYS A 201 -16.50 -3.33 17.90
CA LYS A 201 -17.64 -3.04 17.03
C LYS A 201 -17.38 -3.38 15.55
N GLU A 202 -16.14 -3.21 15.09
CA GLU A 202 -15.78 -3.09 13.67
C GLU A 202 -15.42 -4.41 12.98
N VAL A 203 -14.71 -5.33 13.64
CA VAL A 203 -14.13 -6.51 12.97
C VAL A 203 -15.20 -7.50 12.46
N ARG A 204 -16.38 -7.57 13.09
CA ARG A 204 -17.46 -8.47 12.66
C ARG A 204 -18.22 -7.96 11.43
N SER A 205 -18.25 -6.65 11.17
CA SER A 205 -18.89 -6.07 9.97
C SER A 205 -17.89 -5.92 8.81
N LEU A 206 -16.62 -5.61 9.09
CA LEU A 206 -15.56 -5.39 8.10
C LEU A 206 -15.27 -6.61 7.20
N ILE A 207 -15.24 -7.82 7.78
CA ILE A 207 -14.97 -9.07 7.03
C ILE A 207 -16.08 -9.37 6.02
N ARG A 208 -17.33 -8.93 6.26
CA ARG A 208 -18.48 -9.26 5.42
C ARG A 208 -18.77 -8.26 4.30
N GLN A 209 -18.23 -7.04 4.36
CA GLN A 209 -18.86 -5.92 3.63
C GLN A 209 -17.89 -5.06 2.78
N HIS A 210 -16.59 -4.97 3.10
CA HIS A 210 -15.73 -3.91 2.54
C HIS A 210 -14.43 -4.34 1.83
N GLN A 211 -13.96 -5.60 1.92
CA GLN A 211 -12.82 -6.01 1.10
C GLN A 211 -13.26 -6.40 -0.31
N ARG A 212 -13.30 -5.41 -1.21
CA ARG A 212 -13.23 -5.67 -2.65
C ARG A 212 -11.78 -5.60 -3.07
N LEU A 213 -11.17 -6.76 -3.30
CA LEU A 213 -9.94 -6.83 -4.08
C LEU A 213 -10.20 -6.26 -5.48
N PRO A 214 -9.17 -5.74 -6.18
CA PRO A 214 -9.29 -5.39 -7.59
C PRO A 214 -9.65 -6.65 -8.39
N GLY A 215 -10.94 -6.89 -8.55
CA GLY A 215 -11.46 -7.97 -9.37
C GLY A 215 -11.19 -7.70 -10.85
N SER A 216 -11.04 -8.79 -11.60
CA SER A 216 -10.97 -8.90 -13.08
C SER A 216 -10.98 -7.59 -13.87
N ILE A 217 -9.92 -7.39 -14.64
CA ILE A 217 -9.69 -6.29 -15.58
C ILE A 217 -10.94 -5.93 -16.40
N LEU A 218 -11.69 -6.93 -16.86
CA LEU A 218 -12.93 -6.77 -17.64
C LEU A 218 -14.04 -6.05 -16.86
N ARG A 219 -14.15 -6.30 -15.56
CA ARG A 219 -15.14 -5.68 -14.66
C ARG A 219 -14.80 -4.21 -14.39
N GLY A 220 -13.51 -3.89 -14.31
CA GLY A 220 -13.02 -2.50 -14.20
C GLY A 220 -13.28 -1.69 -15.46
N ILE A 221 -13.12 -2.30 -16.65
CA ILE A 221 -13.42 -1.65 -17.94
C ILE A 221 -14.93 -1.42 -18.11
N ALA A 222 -15.76 -2.42 -17.78
CA ALA A 222 -17.22 -2.27 -17.89
C ALA A 222 -17.79 -1.19 -16.96
N GLN A 223 -17.15 -0.93 -15.81
CA GLN A 223 -17.53 0.16 -14.90
C GLN A 223 -17.18 1.55 -15.43
N ARG A 224 -16.22 1.67 -16.38
CA ARG A 224 -15.89 2.97 -17.02
C ARG A 224 -16.97 3.44 -18.01
N PHE A 225 -17.72 2.51 -18.62
CA PHE A 225 -18.70 2.83 -19.67
C PHE A 225 -20.15 2.85 -19.21
N ARG A 226 -20.46 2.42 -17.98
CA ARG A 226 -21.77 2.65 -17.38
C ARG A 226 -21.79 4.02 -16.69
N SER A 227 -22.27 5.04 -17.40
CA SER A 227 -22.74 6.29 -16.81
C SER A 227 -24.03 6.03 -16.02
N GLY A 228 -23.89 5.41 -14.85
CA GLY A 228 -24.97 5.24 -13.90
C GLY A 228 -24.38 5.38 -12.52
N LYS A 229 -24.73 6.47 -11.82
CA LYS A 229 -24.40 6.64 -10.40
C LYS A 229 -24.74 5.32 -9.69
N PRO A 230 -23.78 4.67 -9.00
CA PRO A 230 -24.14 3.54 -8.17
C PRO A 230 -25.13 4.05 -7.13
N LYS A 231 -26.27 3.35 -7.00
CA LYS A 231 -27.31 3.68 -6.02
C LYS A 231 -26.65 3.65 -4.63
N GLN A 232 -26.42 4.84 -4.07
CA GLN A 232 -26.00 5.01 -2.70
C GLN A 232 -27.10 4.39 -1.83
N ARG A 233 -26.79 3.28 -1.16
CA ARG A 233 -27.65 2.79 -0.10
C ARG A 233 -27.39 3.72 1.07
N ASP A 234 -28.39 4.50 1.44
CA ASP A 234 -28.35 5.34 2.63
C ASP A 234 -28.10 4.44 3.85
N VAL A 235 -26.95 4.64 4.50
CA VAL A 235 -26.63 4.02 5.77
C VAL A 235 -26.37 5.13 6.77
N LEU A 236 -27.17 5.16 7.83
CA LEU A 236 -27.13 6.07 8.97
C LEU A 236 -25.74 6.05 9.68
N PRO A 237 -25.38 7.15 10.36
CA PRO A 237 -24.02 7.37 10.84
C PRO A 237 -23.78 6.60 12.14
N GLU A 238 -23.16 5.44 12.05
CA GLU A 238 -22.35 4.90 13.15
C GLU A 238 -20.89 4.85 12.69
N GLN A 239 -20.03 5.51 13.47
CA GLN A 239 -18.61 5.75 13.18
C GLN A 239 -17.84 4.44 13.04
N ILE A 240 -17.77 3.98 11.79
CA ILE A 240 -17.00 2.84 11.30
C ILE A 240 -15.77 3.39 10.58
N VAL A 241 -14.57 3.15 11.11
CA VAL A 241 -13.31 3.56 10.46
C VAL A 241 -12.88 2.46 9.48
N SER A 242 -13.62 2.32 8.38
CA SER A 242 -13.20 1.46 7.27
C SER A 242 -12.40 2.28 6.27
N LEU A 243 -11.10 2.01 6.13
CA LEU A 243 -10.36 2.46 4.96
C LEU A 243 -10.73 1.53 3.79
N THR A 244 -11.39 2.09 2.79
CA THR A 244 -11.64 1.36 1.54
C THR A 244 -10.56 1.76 0.55
N VAL A 245 -9.78 0.76 0.13
CA VAL A 245 -8.77 0.91 -0.92
C VAL A 245 -9.39 0.46 -2.23
N LYS A 246 -9.30 1.30 -3.26
CA LYS A 246 -9.69 0.94 -4.61
C LYS A 246 -8.48 1.08 -5.52
N MET A 247 -8.07 -0.04 -6.12
CA MET A 247 -7.11 -0.04 -7.21
C MET A 247 -7.85 -0.21 -8.54
N VAL A 248 -7.44 0.58 -9.53
CA VAL A 248 -7.86 0.38 -10.92
C VAL A 248 -6.81 -0.52 -11.57
N PRO A 249 -7.16 -1.72 -12.06
CA PRO A 249 -6.20 -2.53 -12.79
C PRO A 249 -5.76 -1.78 -14.05
N PHE A 250 -4.47 -1.45 -14.12
CA PHE A 250 -3.82 -0.92 -15.31
C PHE A 250 -3.09 -2.08 -15.99
N TRP A 251 -3.21 -2.13 -17.32
CA TRP A 251 -2.70 -3.22 -18.14
C TRP A 251 -1.16 -3.26 -18.14
N MET A 252 -0.63 -4.50 -18.22
CA MET A 252 0.77 -4.93 -18.36
C MET A 252 1.60 -4.70 -17.08
N LEU A 253 2.03 -5.74 -16.37
CA LEU A 253 2.82 -6.89 -16.84
C LEU A 253 2.22 -8.25 -16.47
#